data_AF-A0A0F9RB90-F1
#
_entry.id   AF-A0A0F9RB90-F1
#
_cell.length_a   1.000
_cell.length_b   1.000
_cell.length_c   1.000
_cell.angle_alpha   90.00
_cell.angle_beta   90.00
_cell.angle_gamma   90.00
#
_symmetry.space_group_name_H-M   'P 1'
#
loop_
_entity.id
_entity.type
_entity.pdbx_description
1 polymer ?
#
loop_
_entity_poly.entity_id
_entity_poly.type
_entity_poly.pdbx_seq_one_letter_code
_entity_poly.pdbx_strand_id
1 'polypeptide(L)'
;MKIVATTVVIGGLFMSSFALAETPAMKQCTQISSLTGDYFAQRLEGKTKGEMQQATPPEFMHTEFFRMIDLAINLAFTFPETEKEENVEAMVYDNCLANSNQ
;
A
#
# COMPACT_ATOMS: atom_id res chain seq x y z
N MET A 1 7.88 -65.47 0.84
CA MET A 1 7.94 -64.82 -0.49
C MET A 1 6.81 -63.80 -0.54
N LYS A 2 7.13 -62.49 -0.61
CA LYS A 2 6.22 -61.34 -0.86
C LYS A 2 5.18 -61.05 0.28
N ILE A 3 4.86 -59.84 0.74
CA ILE A 3 4.95 -58.45 0.25
C ILE A 3 5.21 -57.52 1.45
N VAL A 4 6.00 -56.47 1.22
CA VAL A 4 6.39 -55.38 2.13
C VAL A 4 5.17 -54.51 2.48
N ALA A 5 4.90 -54.31 3.77
CA ALA A 5 3.98 -53.29 4.26
C ALA A 5 4.79 -52.10 4.79
N THR A 6 4.95 -51.07 3.96
CA THR A 6 5.51 -49.78 4.38
C THR A 6 4.53 -48.70 3.94
N THR A 7 3.52 -48.47 4.77
CA THR A 7 2.65 -47.30 4.64
C THR A 7 3.31 -46.17 5.41
N VAL A 8 4.08 -45.34 4.71
CA VAL A 8 4.59 -44.07 5.23
C VAL A 8 3.39 -43.13 5.36
N VAL A 9 2.98 -42.86 6.60
CA VAL A 9 2.03 -41.77 6.90
C VAL A 9 2.80 -40.46 6.75
N ILE A 10 2.76 -39.88 5.54
CA ILE A 10 3.13 -38.48 5.32
C ILE A 10 1.98 -37.64 5.85
N GLY A 11 2.00 -37.38 7.16
CA GLY A 11 1.14 -36.39 7.79
C GLY A 11 1.62 -35.00 7.39
N GLY A 12 1.21 -34.58 6.18
CA GLY A 12 1.50 -33.27 5.63
C GLY A 12 1.01 -32.15 6.54
N LEU A 13 1.90 -31.19 6.76
CA LEU A 13 1.64 -29.91 7.39
C LEU A 13 0.36 -29.26 6.84
N PHE A 14 -0.69 -29.21 7.66
CA PHE A 14 -1.77 -28.22 7.50
C PHE A 14 -1.41 -27.00 8.35
N MET A 15 -0.37 -26.27 7.95
CA MET A 15 -0.24 -24.86 8.33
C MET A 15 -1.27 -24.10 7.49
N SER A 16 -2.49 -24.04 7.99
CA SER A 16 -3.52 -23.15 7.46
C SER A 16 -3.01 -21.72 7.63
N SER A 17 -2.35 -21.17 6.61
CA SER A 17 -2.10 -19.74 6.52
C SER A 17 -3.46 -19.06 6.56
N PHE A 18 -3.79 -18.44 7.69
CA PHE A 18 -4.89 -17.51 7.80
C PHE A 18 -4.58 -16.34 6.86
N ALA A 19 -5.04 -16.43 5.62
CA ALA A 19 -5.11 -15.28 4.75
C ALA A 19 -6.10 -14.32 5.41
N LEU A 20 -5.58 -13.29 6.09
CA LEU A 20 -6.40 -12.18 6.55
C LEU A 20 -7.08 -11.61 5.29
N ALA A 21 -8.40 -11.75 5.20
CA ALA A 21 -9.15 -11.19 4.10
C ALA A 21 -9.02 -9.65 4.18
N GLU A 22 -8.28 -9.06 3.26
CA GLU A 22 -8.17 -7.60 3.15
C GLU A 22 -9.55 -7.00 2.90
N THR A 23 -9.95 -6.06 3.75
CA THR A 23 -11.19 -5.31 3.53
C THR A 23 -10.97 -4.28 2.42
N PRO A 24 -12.04 -3.81 1.74
CA PRO A 24 -11.93 -2.73 0.76
C PRO A 24 -11.23 -1.47 1.32
N ALA A 25 -11.45 -1.18 2.61
CA ALA A 25 -10.78 -0.08 3.31
C ALA A 25 -9.28 -0.32 3.45
N MET A 26 -8.84 -1.52 3.87
CA MET A 26 -7.41 -1.86 3.92
C MET A 26 -6.76 -1.67 2.56
N LYS A 27 -7.39 -2.17 1.49
CA LYS A 27 -6.88 -2.02 0.13
C LYS A 27 -6.74 -0.56 -0.29
N GLN A 28 -7.74 0.27 -0.02
CA GLN A 28 -7.68 1.71 -0.33
C GLN A 28 -6.58 2.40 0.47
N CYS A 29 -6.46 2.09 1.76
CA CYS A 29 -5.41 2.66 2.60
C CYS A 29 -4.01 2.25 2.15
N THR A 30 -3.82 1.00 1.73
CA THR A 30 -2.56 0.53 1.11
C THR A 30 -2.22 1.30 -0.16
N GLN A 31 -3.22 1.59 -1.00
CA GLN A 31 -3.00 2.37 -2.22
C GLN A 31 -2.60 3.81 -1.89
N ILE A 32 -3.29 4.46 -0.95
CA ILE A 32 -2.99 5.84 -0.54
C ILE A 32 -1.60 5.92 0.10
N SER A 33 -1.26 4.97 0.99
CA SER A 33 0.04 4.96 1.65
C SER A 33 1.18 4.77 0.66
N SER A 34 1.08 3.78 -0.22
CA SER A 34 2.10 3.49 -1.24
C SER A 34 2.31 4.67 -2.20
N LEU A 35 1.22 5.25 -2.73
CA LEU A 35 1.32 6.43 -3.58
C LEU A 35 1.96 7.61 -2.83
N THR A 36 1.65 7.77 -1.55
CA THR A 36 2.25 8.85 -0.75
C THR A 36 3.75 8.65 -0.56
N GLY A 37 4.20 7.42 -0.32
CA GLY A 37 5.62 7.05 -0.29
C GLY A 37 6.33 7.40 -1.59
N ASP A 38 5.78 6.96 -2.72
CA ASP A 38 6.32 7.24 -4.06
C ASP A 38 6.46 8.76 -4.34
N TYR A 39 5.44 9.55 -4.00
CA TYR A 39 5.49 11.00 -4.19
C TYR A 39 6.41 11.69 -3.18
N PHE A 40 6.56 11.15 -1.97
CA PHE A 40 7.52 11.64 -0.99
C PHE A 40 8.95 11.42 -1.49
N ALA A 41 9.27 10.23 -2.02
CA ALA A 41 10.57 9.96 -2.64
C ALA A 41 10.87 10.95 -3.78
N GLN A 42 9.91 11.18 -4.69
CA GLN A 42 10.06 12.16 -5.77
C GLN A 42 10.23 13.60 -5.26
N ARG A 43 9.61 13.95 -4.13
CA ARG A 43 9.83 15.26 -3.49
C ARG A 43 11.26 15.37 -2.98
N LEU A 44 11.81 14.32 -2.36
CA LEU A 44 13.21 14.29 -1.91
C LEU A 44 14.20 14.42 -3.10
N GLU A 45 13.80 13.99 -4.30
CA GLU A 45 14.53 14.23 -5.55
C GLU A 45 14.41 15.67 -6.07
N GLY A 46 13.65 16.53 -5.39
CA GLY A 46 13.48 17.94 -5.72
C GLY A 46 12.28 18.25 -6.62
N LYS A 47 11.43 17.27 -6.96
CA LYS A 47 10.21 17.56 -7.72
C LYS A 47 9.24 18.37 -6.89
N THR A 48 8.65 19.38 -7.51
CA THR A 48 7.60 20.20 -6.91
C THR A 48 6.23 19.54 -7.02
N LYS A 49 5.33 19.96 -6.12
CA LYS A 49 3.93 19.53 -6.15
C LYS A 49 3.25 19.76 -7.50
N GLY A 50 3.51 20.91 -8.12
CA GLY A 50 2.92 21.27 -9.42
C GLY A 50 3.40 20.35 -10.55
N GLU A 51 4.68 19.97 -10.56
CA GLU A 51 5.22 19.02 -11.54
C GLU A 51 4.59 17.64 -11.40
N MET A 52 4.38 17.15 -10.17
CA MET A 52 3.72 15.86 -9.94
C MET A 52 2.24 15.88 -10.35
N GLN A 53 1.53 16.97 -10.05
CA GLN A 53 0.12 17.11 -10.46
C GLN A 53 -0.01 17.18 -11.99
N GLN A 54 0.90 17.87 -12.68
CA GLN A 54 0.91 17.94 -14.15
C GLN A 54 1.31 16.64 -14.83
N ALA A 55 2.12 15.81 -14.16
CA ALA A 55 2.47 14.48 -14.66
C ALA A 55 1.28 13.51 -14.65
N THR A 56 0.18 13.86 -13.98
CA THR A 56 -1.03 13.01 -13.93
C THR A 56 -1.80 13.10 -15.25
N PRO A 57 -2.06 11.97 -15.95
CA PRO A 57 -2.67 12.02 -17.26
C PRO A 57 -4.09 12.63 -17.23
N PRO A 58 -4.44 13.51 -18.20
CA PRO A 58 -5.70 14.25 -18.19
C PRO A 58 -6.96 13.37 -18.21
N GLU A 59 -6.88 12.16 -18.77
CA GLU A 59 -7.97 11.20 -18.82
C GLU A 59 -8.46 10.75 -17.45
N PHE A 60 -7.64 10.92 -16.40
CA PHE A 60 -8.01 10.55 -15.04
C PHE A 60 -8.63 11.69 -14.24
N MET A 61 -8.60 12.95 -14.70
CA MET A 61 -8.96 14.17 -13.93
C MET A 61 -10.36 14.17 -13.28
N HIS A 62 -11.27 13.29 -13.73
CA HIS A 62 -12.63 13.15 -13.19
C HIS A 62 -12.90 11.80 -12.53
N THR A 63 -11.84 11.06 -12.18
CA THR A 63 -11.93 9.72 -11.62
C THR A 63 -11.58 9.70 -10.14
N GLU A 64 -12.07 8.69 -9.41
CA GLU A 64 -11.64 8.42 -8.03
C GLU A 64 -10.14 8.16 -7.94
N PHE A 65 -9.55 7.62 -9.02
CA PHE A 65 -8.11 7.44 -9.12
C PHE A 65 -7.35 8.76 -9.06
N PHE A 66 -7.82 9.81 -9.75
CA PHE A 66 -7.21 11.13 -9.64
C PHE A 66 -7.36 11.75 -8.26
N ARG A 67 -8.50 11.55 -7.59
CA ARG A 67 -8.67 12.01 -6.20
C ARG A 67 -7.67 11.36 -5.26
N MET A 68 -7.37 10.07 -5.43
CA MET A 68 -6.33 9.38 -4.66
C MET A 68 -4.94 9.92 -4.95
N ILE A 69 -4.61 10.16 -6.24
CA ILE A 69 -3.32 10.76 -6.62
C ILE A 69 -3.16 12.15 -5.99
N ASP A 70 -4.16 13.03 -6.12
CA ASP A 70 -4.06 14.37 -5.57
C ASP A 70 -3.93 14.33 -4.04
N LEU A 71 -4.67 13.45 -3.37
CA LEU A 71 -4.52 13.22 -1.93
C LEU A 71 -3.09 12.77 -1.58
N ALA A 72 -2.55 11.77 -2.28
CA ALA A 72 -1.22 11.24 -2.01
C ALA A 72 -0.11 12.28 -2.23
N ILE A 73 -0.18 13.06 -3.31
CA ILE A 73 0.72 14.19 -3.55
C ILE A 73 0.60 15.20 -2.41
N ASN A 74 -0.62 15.57 -2.01
CA ASN A 74 -0.83 16.51 -0.92
C ASN A 74 -0.18 16.00 0.38
N LEU A 75 -0.41 14.74 0.75
CA LEU A 75 0.14 14.11 1.94
C LEU A 75 1.67 14.08 1.92
N ALA A 76 2.29 13.74 0.79
CA ALA A 76 3.74 13.71 0.65
C ALA A 76 4.41 15.08 0.97
N PHE A 77 3.70 16.18 0.74
CA PHE A 77 4.19 17.52 1.07
C PHE A 77 3.92 17.97 2.52
N THR A 78 3.23 17.16 3.32
CA THR A 78 2.99 17.46 4.75
C THR A 78 4.07 16.93 5.69
N PHE A 79 4.79 15.89 5.28
CA PHE A 79 5.83 15.26 6.09
C PHE A 79 7.18 16.03 6.00
N PRO A 80 8.02 16.00 7.05
CA PRO A 80 9.34 16.59 6.99
C PRO A 80 10.30 15.73 6.15
N GLU A 81 11.23 16.36 5.43
CA GLU A 81 12.19 15.69 4.52
C GLU A 81 13.22 14.82 5.25
N THR A 82 13.26 14.90 6.58
CA THR A 82 14.08 14.03 7.42
C THR A 82 13.46 12.65 7.63
N GLU A 83 12.18 12.46 7.29
CA GLU A 83 11.53 11.15 7.37
C GLU A 83 12.01 10.19 6.29
N LYS A 84 11.84 8.89 6.57
CA LYS A 84 12.00 7.83 5.59
C LYS A 84 10.67 7.55 4.91
N GLU A 85 10.73 7.16 3.64
CA GLU A 85 9.57 6.72 2.86
C GLU A 85 8.74 5.66 3.59
N GLU A 86 9.37 4.59 4.09
CA GLU A 86 8.71 3.52 4.86
C GLU A 86 7.93 4.04 6.08
N ASN A 87 8.45 5.06 6.78
CA ASN A 87 7.76 5.66 7.92
C ASN A 87 6.54 6.48 7.46
N VAL A 88 6.68 7.21 6.36
CA VAL A 88 5.59 7.99 5.76
C VAL A 88 4.46 7.05 5.33
N GLU A 89 4.78 5.94 4.66
CA GLU A 89 3.79 4.94 4.27
C GLU A 89 3.06 4.36 5.48
N ALA A 90 3.79 3.93 6.50
CA ALA A 90 3.20 3.37 7.72
C ALA A 90 2.26 4.38 8.42
N MET A 91 2.72 5.63 8.60
CA MET A 91 1.91 6.68 9.22
C MET A 91 0.64 6.98 8.42
N VAL A 92 0.73 7.04 7.09
CA VAL A 92 -0.43 7.31 6.23
C VAL A 92 -1.42 6.14 6.28
N TYR A 93 -0.91 4.90 6.24
CA TYR A 93 -1.74 3.70 6.31
C TYR A 93 -2.52 3.63 7.62
N ASP A 94 -1.84 3.80 8.76
CA ASP A 94 -2.45 3.73 10.09
C ASP A 94 -3.51 4.83 10.28
N ASN A 95 -3.21 6.06 9.83
CA ASN A 95 -4.17 7.16 9.88
C ASN A 95 -5.36 6.92 8.96
N CYS A 96 -5.15 6.39 7.76
CA CYS A 96 -6.24 6.06 6.84
C CYS A 96 -7.19 5.03 7.48
N LEU A 97 -6.65 3.95 8.04
CA LEU A 97 -7.45 2.91 8.69
C LEU A 97 -8.21 3.44 9.92
N ALA A 98 -7.57 4.30 10.72
CA ALA A 98 -8.21 4.90 11.89
C ALA A 98 -9.44 5.75 11.51
N ASN A 99 -9.40 6.38 10.32
CA ASN A 99 -10.48 7.23 9.81
C ASN A 99 -11.49 6.48 8.92
N SER A 100 -11.12 5.32 8.36
CA SER A 100 -12.06 4.50 7.56
C SER A 100 -13.06 3.71 8.41
N ASN A 101 -12.80 3.59 9.71
CA ASN A 101 -13.63 2.87 10.68
C ASN A 101 -14.56 3.80 11.49
N GLN A 102 -14.59 5.09 11.17
CA GLN A 102 -15.52 6.07 11.72
C GLN A 102 -16.73 6.24 10.79
#